data_AF-A0AAN8TUU5-F1
#
_entry.id   AF-A0AAN8TUU5-F1
#
_cell.length_a   1.000
_cell.length_b   1.000
_cell.length_c   1.000
_cell.angle_alpha   90.00
_cell.angle_beta   90.00
_cell.angle_gamma   90.00
#
_symmetry.space_group_name_H-M   'P 1'
#
loop_
_entity.id
_entity.type
_entity.pdbx_description
1 polymer ?
#
loop_
_entity_poly.entity_id
_entity_poly.type
_entity_poly.pdbx_seq_one_letter_code
_entity_poly.pdbx_strand_id
1 'polypeptide(L)'
;MFWNAVPDDGEYFKPKPKQLKANEHPIIVNDFRIAACNAIEAGFDGVEINSANSYIIDQFLNDQVNDRTDEYGGSIENRCRLALEIIGAVVEEIGADRVGVKPSLFSEVYGKKDSNPEFLSTYLATEFTKLGVLYRHVIEPKDEPRCLKSIRSAFEGTLLLLVDTIKLMEMKQLLKVMLIWF
;
A
#
# COMPACT_ATOMS: atom_id res chain seq x y z
N MET A 1 -6.32 -12.14 4.51
CA MET A 1 -6.51 -11.35 5.75
C MET A 1 -6.16 -12.29 6.89
N PHE A 2 -5.04 -12.08 7.60
CA PHE A 2 -4.59 -12.96 8.68
C PHE A 2 -4.25 -12.12 9.90
N TRP A 3 -5.22 -12.00 10.82
CA TRP A 3 -4.97 -11.50 12.17
C TRP A 3 -4.34 -12.63 13.00
N ASN A 4 -3.27 -12.30 13.73
CA ASN A 4 -2.70 -13.15 14.77
C ASN A 4 -3.66 -13.16 15.98
N ALA A 5 -4.60 -14.09 15.99
CA ALA A 5 -5.12 -14.64 17.24
C ALA A 5 -4.28 -15.88 17.55
N VAL A 6 -3.78 -15.98 18.78
CA VAL A 6 -3.06 -17.18 19.26
C VAL A 6 -4.10 -18.19 19.72
N PRO A 7 -4.18 -19.41 19.14
CA PRO A 7 -4.94 -20.51 19.74
C PRO A 7 -3.97 -21.44 20.51
N ASP A 8 -4.49 -22.08 21.55
CA ASP A 8 -3.74 -22.93 22.48
C ASP A 8 -3.21 -24.27 21.90
N ASP A 9 -3.43 -24.61 20.62
CA ASP A 9 -3.18 -25.96 20.07
C ASP A 9 -2.39 -26.05 18.75
N GLY A 10 -1.87 -24.93 18.22
CA GLY A 10 -0.69 -24.95 17.35
C GLY A 10 -0.82 -25.46 15.90
N GLU A 11 -1.96 -25.98 15.43
CA GLU A 11 -2.12 -26.35 14.02
C GLU A 11 -3.35 -25.75 13.36
N TYR A 12 -3.14 -24.64 12.64
CA TYR A 12 -4.14 -24.09 11.73
C TYR A 12 -4.16 -24.84 10.39
N PHE A 13 -5.34 -25.31 9.98
CA PHE A 13 -5.61 -25.64 8.59
C PHE A 13 -5.39 -24.39 7.72
N LYS A 14 -4.42 -24.44 6.81
CA LYS A 14 -4.16 -23.38 5.82
C LYS A 14 -4.90 -23.76 4.53
N PRO A 15 -6.12 -23.25 4.28
CA PRO A 15 -6.81 -23.54 3.03
C PRO A 15 -5.97 -23.04 1.85
N LYS A 16 -5.95 -23.80 0.76
CA LYS A 16 -5.36 -23.32 -0.49
C LYS A 16 -6.12 -22.07 -0.92
N PRO A 17 -5.45 -20.92 -1.14
CA PRO A 17 -6.13 -19.71 -1.57
C PRO A 17 -6.79 -19.94 -2.93
N LYS A 18 -7.94 -19.31 -3.13
CA LYS A 18 -8.66 -19.32 -4.40
C LYS A 18 -8.47 -17.97 -5.08
N GLN A 19 -8.05 -17.99 -6.33
CA GLN A 19 -7.95 -16.79 -7.14
C GLN A 19 -9.33 -16.12 -7.32
N LEU A 20 -9.40 -14.81 -7.09
CA LEU A 20 -10.61 -14.01 -7.31
C LEU A 20 -11.03 -14.05 -8.78
N LYS A 21 -12.31 -14.19 -9.04
CA LYS A 21 -12.92 -14.07 -10.37
C LYS A 21 -13.09 -12.61 -10.75
N ALA A 22 -13.17 -12.33 -12.05
CA ALA A 22 -13.38 -10.97 -12.58
C ALA A 22 -14.54 -10.24 -11.88
N ASN A 23 -15.68 -10.92 -11.68
CA ASN A 23 -16.87 -10.37 -11.04
C ASN A 23 -16.77 -10.22 -9.51
N GLU A 24 -15.71 -10.69 -8.87
CA GLU A 24 -15.48 -10.55 -7.42
C GLU A 24 -14.69 -9.26 -7.10
N HIS A 25 -13.92 -8.68 -8.03
CA HIS A 25 -13.17 -7.43 -7.78
C HIS A 25 -14.07 -6.23 -7.42
N PRO A 26 -15.19 -5.96 -8.12
CA PRO A 26 -16.06 -4.84 -7.76
C PRO A 26 -16.67 -4.98 -6.36
N ILE A 27 -16.86 -6.22 -5.88
CA ILE A 27 -17.34 -6.48 -4.53
C ILE A 27 -16.28 -6.05 -3.51
N ILE A 28 -15.02 -6.44 -3.73
CA ILE A 28 -13.90 -6.01 -2.87
C ILE A 28 -13.78 -4.48 -2.85
N VAL A 29 -13.84 -3.82 -4.00
CA VAL A 29 -13.79 -2.35 -4.08
C VAL A 29 -14.91 -1.72 -3.26
N ASN A 30 -16.14 -2.22 -3.40
CA ASN A 30 -17.28 -1.73 -2.63
C ASN A 30 -17.15 -2.00 -1.12
N ASP A 31 -16.56 -3.13 -0.71
CA ASP A 31 -16.32 -3.44 0.70
C ASP A 31 -15.36 -2.43 1.35
N PHE A 32 -14.29 -2.04 0.66
CA PHE A 32 -13.40 -0.97 1.13
C PHE A 32 -14.10 0.38 1.21
N ARG A 33 -14.93 0.72 0.20
CA ARG A 33 -15.74 1.94 0.18
C ARG A 33 -16.67 2.01 1.39
N ILE A 34 -17.45 0.95 1.65
CA ILE A 34 -18.35 0.85 2.79
C ILE A 34 -17.58 0.92 4.11
N ALA A 35 -16.45 0.23 4.22
CA ALA A 35 -15.62 0.29 5.41
C ALA A 35 -15.11 1.71 5.71
N ALA A 36 -14.72 2.46 4.68
CA ALA A 36 -14.31 3.85 4.82
C ALA A 36 -15.47 4.76 5.24
N CYS A 37 -16.64 4.60 4.62
CA CYS A 37 -17.86 5.32 5.00
C CYS A 37 -18.20 5.10 6.48
N ASN A 38 -18.23 3.83 6.92
CA ASN A 38 -18.50 3.45 8.30
C ASN A 38 -17.47 4.04 9.28
N ALA A 39 -16.19 4.14 8.89
CA ALA A 39 -15.17 4.76 9.72
C ALA A 39 -15.46 6.26 9.95
N ILE A 40 -15.88 6.98 8.90
CA ILE A 40 -16.27 8.38 9.02
C ILE A 40 -17.54 8.53 9.86
N GLU A 41 -18.54 7.67 9.66
CA GLU A 41 -19.76 7.66 10.50
C GLU A 41 -19.46 7.37 11.98
N ALA A 42 -18.43 6.57 12.26
CA ALA A 42 -17.95 6.28 13.60
C ALA A 42 -17.13 7.43 14.23
N GLY A 43 -16.86 8.51 13.48
CA GLY A 43 -16.15 9.70 13.96
C GLY A 43 -14.63 9.69 13.78
N PHE A 44 -14.09 8.81 12.93
CA PHE A 44 -12.68 8.90 12.53
C PHE A 44 -12.44 10.07 11.59
N ASP A 45 -11.26 10.72 11.69
CA ASP A 45 -10.87 11.83 10.81
C ASP A 45 -10.56 11.37 9.38
N GLY A 46 -10.25 10.09 9.18
CA GLY A 46 -9.89 9.51 7.89
C GLY A 46 -9.47 8.04 8.03
N VAL A 47 -8.98 7.48 6.93
CA VAL A 47 -8.54 6.07 6.86
C VAL A 47 -7.15 5.93 6.24
N GLU A 48 -6.37 4.96 6.71
CA GLU A 48 -5.15 4.49 6.04
C GLU A 48 -5.45 3.16 5.33
N ILE A 49 -5.35 3.14 4.00
CA ILE A 49 -5.48 1.91 3.21
C ILE A 49 -4.20 1.10 3.36
N ASN A 50 -4.33 -0.05 4.00
CA ASN A 50 -3.24 -1.00 4.18
C ASN A 50 -3.01 -1.82 2.89
N SER A 51 -1.97 -1.46 2.14
CA SER A 51 -1.50 -2.14 0.93
C SER A 51 -0.16 -2.84 1.17
N ALA A 52 0.05 -3.34 2.39
CA ALA A 52 1.30 -3.94 2.83
C ALA A 52 1.16 -5.42 3.23
N ASN A 53 2.28 -6.03 3.64
CA ASN A 53 2.34 -7.25 4.45
C ASN A 53 1.58 -8.46 3.90
N SER A 54 1.52 -8.60 2.57
CA SER A 54 0.90 -9.74 1.89
C SER A 54 -0.61 -9.83 2.11
N TYR A 55 -1.26 -8.70 2.42
CA TYR A 55 -2.70 -8.54 2.31
C TYR A 55 -3.13 -8.41 0.85
N ILE A 56 -4.44 -8.40 0.58
CA ILE A 56 -4.99 -8.58 -0.76
C ILE A 56 -4.42 -7.60 -1.79
N ILE A 57 -4.25 -6.33 -1.44
CA ILE A 57 -3.69 -5.33 -2.36
C ILE A 57 -2.23 -5.68 -2.69
N ASP A 58 -1.41 -5.97 -1.67
CA ASP A 58 -0.01 -6.32 -1.86
C ASP A 58 0.19 -7.62 -2.67
N GLN A 59 -0.74 -8.58 -2.54
CA GLN A 59 -0.75 -9.80 -3.35
C GLN A 59 -0.99 -9.50 -4.84
N PHE A 60 -1.84 -8.53 -5.17
CA PHE A 60 -2.05 -8.11 -6.56
C PHE A 60 -0.86 -7.29 -7.08
N LEU A 61 -0.25 -6.49 -6.22
CA LEU A 61 0.89 -5.65 -6.60
C LEU A 61 2.14 -6.47 -6.93
N ASN A 62 2.39 -7.60 -6.28
CA ASN A 62 3.66 -8.34 -6.41
C ASN A 62 3.63 -9.39 -7.53
N ASP A 63 4.58 -9.33 -8.47
CA ASP A 63 4.64 -10.27 -9.61
C ASP A 63 5.05 -11.72 -9.29
N GLN A 64 5.61 -11.99 -8.11
CA GLN A 64 5.88 -13.36 -7.65
C GLN A 64 4.64 -14.03 -7.03
N VAL A 65 3.61 -13.23 -6.73
CA VAL A 65 2.36 -13.69 -6.11
C VAL A 65 1.20 -13.62 -7.10
N ASN A 66 1.13 -12.56 -7.89
CA ASN A 66 0.11 -12.35 -8.89
C ASN A 66 0.48 -13.04 -10.21
N ASP A 67 0.03 -14.28 -10.36
CA ASP A 67 0.18 -15.10 -11.57
C ASP A 67 -0.97 -14.93 -12.58
N ARG A 68 -1.81 -13.90 -12.41
CA ARG A 68 -2.95 -13.65 -13.30
C ARG A 68 -2.50 -13.23 -14.70
N THR A 69 -3.30 -13.62 -15.68
CA THR A 69 -3.12 -13.28 -17.10
C THR A 69 -4.24 -12.39 -17.64
N ASP A 70 -5.14 -11.93 -16.78
CA ASP A 70 -6.20 -10.98 -17.12
C ASP A 70 -5.78 -9.52 -16.82
N GLU A 71 -6.74 -8.59 -16.88
CA GLU A 71 -6.50 -7.16 -16.70
C GLU A 71 -6.02 -6.77 -15.30
N TYR A 72 -5.96 -7.72 -14.36
CA TYR A 72 -5.44 -7.51 -13.00
C TYR A 72 -4.06 -8.14 -12.77
N GLY A 73 -3.40 -8.67 -13.81
CA GLY A 73 -2.04 -9.23 -13.72
C GLY A 73 -1.14 -8.94 -14.92
N GLY A 74 0.10 -9.42 -14.83
CA GLY A 74 1.14 -9.18 -15.83
C GLY A 74 1.79 -7.80 -15.70
N SER A 75 1.33 -6.82 -16.49
CA SER A 75 1.93 -5.48 -16.51
C SER A 75 1.77 -4.76 -15.16
N ILE A 76 2.58 -3.75 -14.90
CA ILE A 76 2.50 -2.96 -13.65
C ILE A 76 1.16 -2.25 -13.54
N GLU A 77 0.65 -1.71 -14.64
CA GLU A 77 -0.66 -1.05 -14.69
C GLU A 77 -1.77 -2.02 -14.27
N ASN A 78 -1.75 -3.25 -14.79
CA ASN A 78 -2.72 -4.27 -14.45
C ASN A 78 -2.59 -4.72 -12.99
N ARG A 79 -1.37 -4.95 -12.50
CA ARG A 79 -1.12 -5.31 -11.10
C ARG A 79 -1.55 -4.21 -10.12
N CYS A 80 -1.43 -2.95 -10.51
CA CYS A 80 -1.88 -1.81 -9.71
C CYS A 80 -3.39 -1.56 -9.80
N ARG A 81 -4.08 -2.10 -10.80
CA ARG A 81 -5.49 -1.79 -11.09
C ARG A 81 -6.40 -1.94 -9.88
N LEU A 82 -6.38 -3.09 -9.20
CA LEU A 82 -7.24 -3.31 -8.03
C LEU A 82 -6.93 -2.31 -6.90
N ALA A 83 -5.64 -2.01 -6.67
CA ALA A 83 -5.24 -1.03 -5.67
C ALA A 83 -5.81 0.35 -5.97
N LEU A 84 -5.71 0.79 -7.24
CA LEU A 84 -6.17 2.10 -7.68
C LEU A 84 -7.70 2.19 -7.72
N GLU A 85 -8.40 1.11 -8.08
CA GLU A 85 -9.87 1.03 -7.98
C GLU A 85 -10.35 1.16 -6.53
N ILE A 86 -9.69 0.47 -5.60
CA ILE A 86 -9.99 0.57 -4.16
C ILE A 86 -9.75 1.99 -3.66
N ILE A 87 -8.56 2.56 -3.94
CA ILE A 87 -8.19 3.89 -3.44
C ILE A 87 -9.10 4.95 -4.06
N GLY A 88 -9.38 4.87 -5.37
CA GLY A 88 -10.30 5.77 -6.06
C GLY A 88 -11.69 5.75 -5.44
N ALA A 89 -12.27 4.56 -5.22
CA ALA A 89 -13.59 4.44 -4.61
C ALA A 89 -13.64 5.00 -3.18
N VAL A 90 -12.58 4.81 -2.39
CA VAL A 90 -12.49 5.37 -1.04
C VAL A 90 -12.34 6.89 -1.08
N VAL A 91 -11.50 7.42 -1.98
CA VAL A 91 -11.34 8.86 -2.20
C VAL A 91 -12.65 9.52 -2.61
N GLU A 92 -13.41 8.90 -3.53
CA GLU A 92 -14.73 9.38 -3.95
C GLU A 92 -15.75 9.39 -2.80
N GLU A 93 -15.69 8.40 -1.91
CA GLU A 93 -16.63 8.27 -0.79
C GLU A 93 -16.37 9.26 0.34
N ILE A 94 -15.12 9.41 0.77
CA ILE A 94 -14.80 10.15 2.01
C ILE A 94 -13.96 11.42 1.80
N GLY A 95 -13.54 11.70 0.57
CA GLY A 95 -12.67 12.82 0.22
C GLY A 95 -11.18 12.47 0.30
N ALA A 96 -10.40 12.95 -0.67
CA ALA A 96 -8.97 12.63 -0.80
C ALA A 96 -8.13 13.14 0.38
N ASP A 97 -8.56 14.25 1.00
CA ASP A 97 -7.98 14.86 2.19
C ASP A 97 -8.15 14.02 3.47
N ARG A 98 -8.84 12.88 3.38
CA ARG A 98 -9.02 11.92 4.48
C ARG A 98 -8.42 10.54 4.22
N VAL A 99 -7.68 10.38 3.13
CA VAL A 99 -7.14 9.08 2.70
C VAL A 99 -5.62 9.07 2.80
N GLY A 100 -5.09 8.14 3.58
CA GLY A 100 -3.69 7.73 3.55
C GLY A 100 -3.51 6.36 2.90
N VAL A 101 -2.31 6.08 2.38
CA VAL A 101 -1.99 4.75 1.82
C VAL A 101 -0.64 4.25 2.32
N LYS A 102 -0.59 3.00 2.77
CA LYS A 102 0.62 2.34 3.28
C LYS A 102 1.01 1.11 2.45
N PRO A 103 1.79 1.30 1.37
CA PRO A 103 2.36 0.20 0.60
C PRO A 103 3.70 -0.28 1.20
N SER A 104 3.95 -1.60 1.22
CA SER A 104 5.22 -2.18 1.70
C SER A 104 6.01 -2.88 0.58
N LEU A 105 6.32 -2.15 -0.48
CA LEU A 105 6.86 -2.72 -1.73
C LEU A 105 8.30 -3.25 -1.62
N PHE A 106 9.03 -2.78 -0.62
CA PHE A 106 10.42 -3.20 -0.37
C PHE A 106 10.55 -4.19 0.79
N SER A 107 9.42 -4.63 1.35
CA SER A 107 9.41 -5.60 2.43
C SER A 107 9.48 -7.02 1.89
N GLU A 108 10.52 -7.77 2.24
CA GLU A 108 10.68 -9.19 1.87
C GLU A 108 9.92 -10.14 2.83
N VAL A 109 8.89 -9.64 3.51
CA VAL A 109 8.04 -10.43 4.42
C VAL A 109 7.43 -11.62 3.66
N TYR A 110 7.61 -12.82 4.22
CA TYR A 110 7.26 -14.12 3.62
C TYR A 110 8.02 -14.48 2.33
N GLY A 111 9.22 -13.91 2.11
CA GLY A 111 10.09 -14.27 0.99
C GLY A 111 9.62 -13.74 -0.37
N LYS A 112 8.63 -12.84 -0.38
CA LYS A 112 8.18 -12.15 -1.60
C LYS A 112 9.21 -11.09 -1.99
N LYS A 113 9.44 -10.95 -3.29
CA LYS A 113 10.31 -9.91 -3.84
C LYS A 113 9.81 -9.56 -5.23
N ASP A 114 9.24 -8.36 -5.35
CA ASP A 114 8.86 -7.86 -6.68
C ASP A 114 10.10 -7.77 -7.57
N SER A 115 9.95 -8.02 -8.88
CA SER A 115 11.09 -7.93 -9.81
C SER A 115 11.60 -6.51 -10.01
N ASN A 116 10.77 -5.47 -9.78
CA ASN A 116 11.16 -4.08 -9.95
C ASN A 116 10.40 -3.16 -8.96
N PRO A 117 10.70 -3.25 -7.66
CA PRO A 117 9.97 -2.54 -6.61
C PRO A 117 10.15 -1.01 -6.71
N GLU A 118 11.26 -0.52 -7.27
CA GLU A 118 11.50 0.91 -7.49
C GLU A 118 10.51 1.50 -8.51
N PHE A 119 10.35 0.83 -9.65
CA PHE A 119 9.44 1.30 -10.69
C PHE A 119 7.98 1.16 -10.26
N LEU A 120 7.61 0.04 -9.64
CA LEU A 120 6.28 -0.15 -9.04
C LEU A 120 5.96 0.94 -8.00
N SER A 121 6.92 1.25 -7.13
CA SER A 121 6.78 2.27 -6.10
C SER A 121 6.60 3.68 -6.66
N THR A 122 7.35 4.01 -7.71
CA THR A 122 7.29 5.33 -8.35
C THR A 122 5.99 5.47 -9.16
N TYR A 123 5.56 4.40 -9.84
CA TYR A 123 4.27 4.36 -10.52
C TYR A 123 3.12 4.64 -9.56
N LEU A 124 3.04 3.93 -8.43
CA LEU A 124 2.01 4.17 -7.41
C LEU A 124 2.11 5.58 -6.80
N ALA A 125 3.31 6.14 -6.62
CA ALA A 125 3.46 7.53 -6.17
C ALA A 125 2.76 8.51 -7.12
N THR A 126 2.98 8.35 -8.43
CA THR A 126 2.35 9.17 -9.46
C THR A 126 0.84 9.02 -9.47
N GLU A 127 0.32 7.80 -9.37
CA GLU A 127 -1.13 7.57 -9.34
C GLU A 127 -1.78 8.12 -8.07
N PHE A 128 -1.11 8.03 -6.91
CA PHE A 128 -1.63 8.61 -5.67
C PHE A 128 -1.67 10.15 -5.72
N THR A 129 -0.72 10.79 -6.41
CA THR A 129 -0.79 12.23 -6.70
C THR A 129 -2.02 12.56 -7.52
N LYS A 130 -2.29 11.82 -8.60
CA LYS A 130 -3.47 12.06 -9.45
C LYS A 130 -4.79 11.91 -8.68
N LEU A 131 -4.83 10.98 -7.73
CA LEU A 131 -5.99 10.76 -6.84
C LEU A 131 -6.08 11.77 -5.68
N GLY A 132 -5.06 12.62 -5.48
CA GLY A 132 -5.06 13.63 -4.42
C GLY A 132 -4.95 13.06 -3.00
N VAL A 133 -4.44 11.83 -2.84
CA VAL A 133 -4.28 11.15 -1.54
C VAL A 133 -3.52 12.05 -0.55
N LEU A 134 -4.06 12.24 0.66
CA LEU A 134 -3.49 13.12 1.68
C LEU A 134 -2.04 12.77 2.01
N TYR A 135 -1.76 11.49 2.28
CA TYR A 135 -0.42 11.05 2.61
C TYR A 135 -0.09 9.64 2.12
N ARG A 136 1.20 9.42 1.90
CA ARG A 136 1.76 8.09 1.67
C ARG A 136 2.70 7.74 2.80
N HIS A 137 2.44 6.59 3.42
CA HIS A 137 3.32 6.00 4.40
C HIS A 137 4.44 5.24 3.67
N VAL A 138 5.69 5.61 3.94
CA VAL A 138 6.88 5.05 3.31
C VAL A 138 7.67 4.26 4.35
N ILE A 139 8.05 3.05 3.98
CA ILE A 139 8.95 2.19 4.74
C ILE A 139 10.22 2.06 3.91
N GLU A 140 11.33 2.62 4.38
CA GLU A 140 12.62 2.45 3.72
C GLU A 140 13.27 1.11 4.10
N PRO A 141 13.94 0.44 3.14
CA PRO A 141 14.81 -0.68 3.48
C PRO A 141 15.93 -0.21 4.41
N LYS A 142 16.14 -0.95 5.51
CA LYS A 142 17.12 -0.59 6.53
C LYS A 142 18.55 -0.51 5.98
N ASP A 143 18.93 -1.48 5.16
CA ASP A 143 20.32 -1.64 4.72
C ASP A 143 20.64 -0.84 3.44
N GLU A 144 19.61 -0.35 2.73
CA GLU A 144 19.78 0.38 1.48
C GLU A 144 18.66 1.42 1.26
N PRO A 145 18.72 2.59 1.93
CA PRO A 145 17.78 3.69 1.71
C PRO A 145 17.85 4.18 0.25
N ARG A 146 16.85 3.81 -0.56
CA ARG A 146 16.87 4.08 -2.01
C ARG A 146 15.56 4.56 -2.60
N CYS A 147 14.46 4.48 -1.87
CA CYS A 147 13.14 4.75 -2.43
C CYS A 147 12.56 6.13 -2.09
N LEU A 148 12.99 6.78 -1.00
CA LEU A 148 12.36 8.04 -0.58
C LEU A 148 12.50 9.17 -1.62
N LYS A 149 13.67 9.28 -2.25
CA LYS A 149 13.93 10.33 -3.24
C LYS A 149 13.04 10.21 -4.48
N SER A 150 12.94 9.02 -5.06
CA SER A 150 12.08 8.78 -6.24
C SER A 150 10.61 8.93 -5.91
N ILE A 151 10.17 8.41 -4.75
CA ILE A 151 8.79 8.58 -4.27
C ILE A 151 8.46 10.07 -4.08
N ARG A 152 9.36 10.85 -3.46
CA ARG A 152 9.12 12.28 -3.24
C ARG A 152 9.00 13.06 -4.55
N SER A 153 9.78 12.71 -5.58
CA SER A 153 9.68 13.34 -6.90
C SER A 153 8.39 13.02 -7.65
N ALA A 154 7.69 11.93 -7.30
CA ALA A 154 6.49 11.46 -7.99
C ALA A 154 5.19 11.67 -7.18
N PHE A 155 5.29 11.77 -5.85
CA PHE A 155 4.17 12.06 -4.96
C PHE A 155 4.15 13.55 -4.62
N GLU A 156 2.98 14.20 -4.56
CA GLU A 156 2.85 15.61 -4.14
C GLU A 156 2.31 15.79 -2.71
N GLY A 157 1.64 14.78 -2.15
CA GLY A 157 1.09 14.83 -0.79
C GLY A 157 2.13 14.68 0.33
N THR A 158 1.66 14.40 1.55
CA THR A 158 2.54 14.25 2.72
C THR A 158 3.22 12.88 2.75
N LEU A 159 4.55 12.81 2.97
CA LEU A 159 5.23 11.54 3.20
C LEU A 159 5.38 11.29 4.70
N LEU A 160 4.81 10.17 5.18
CA LEU A 160 5.03 9.67 6.53
C LEU A 160 6.09 8.57 6.49
N LEU A 161 7.29 8.88 6.99
CA LEU A 161 8.39 7.93 6.97
C LEU A 161 8.41 7.10 8.25
N LEU A 162 8.25 5.79 8.12
CA LEU A 162 8.56 4.85 9.20
C LEU A 162 9.98 4.36 9.03
N VAL A 163 10.79 4.59 10.06
CA VAL A 163 12.13 4.04 10.12
C VAL A 163 12.26 3.16 11.35
N ASP A 164 12.37 1.85 11.14
CA ASP A 164 12.73 0.93 12.20
C ASP A 164 14.19 1.17 12.57
N THR A 165 14.40 1.79 13.74
CA THR A 165 15.70 1.93 14.44
C THR A 165 16.72 2.96 13.92
N ILE A 166 16.28 4.12 13.43
CA ILE A 166 17.21 5.27 13.34
C ILE A 166 17.37 5.92 14.72
N LYS A 167 18.62 5.97 15.23
CA LYS A 167 18.97 6.90 16.33
C LYS A 167 18.56 8.30 15.90
N LEU A 168 17.84 9.05 16.74
CA LEU A 168 17.37 10.44 16.55
C LEU A 168 18.28 11.39 15.72
N MET A 169 19.59 11.13 15.63
CA MET A 169 20.53 11.87 14.79
C MET A 169 20.29 11.74 13.28
N GLU A 170 19.96 10.56 12.73
CA GLU A 170 19.80 10.43 11.25
C GLU A 170 18.42 10.93 10.79
N MET A 171 17.44 11.00 11.69
CA MET A 171 16.15 11.68 11.46
C MET A 171 16.34 13.14 11.05
N LYS A 172 17.32 13.86 11.64
CA LYS A 172 17.62 15.25 11.24
C LYS A 172 18.22 15.33 9.84
N GLN A 173 18.91 14.30 9.38
CA GLN A 173 19.49 14.25 8.04
C GLN A 173 18.43 13.90 6.99
N LEU A 174 17.51 13.00 7.31
CA LEU A 174 16.33 12.72 6.49
C LEU A 174 15.37 13.92 6.42
N LEU A 175 15.10 14.58 7.55
CA LEU A 175 14.34 15.83 7.58
C LEU A 175 15.03 16.92 6.76
N LYS A 176 16.36 16.99 6.76
CA LYS A 176 17.09 17.89 5.85
C LYS A 176 16.84 17.54 4.38
N VAL A 177 16.87 16.27 3.98
CA VAL A 177 16.51 15.88 2.59
C VAL A 177 15.06 16.26 2.26
N MET A 178 14.14 16.21 3.23
CA MET A 178 12.74 16.63 3.06
C MET A 178 12.54 18.15 3.08
N LEU A 179 13.35 18.90 3.83
CA LEU A 179 13.21 20.35 4.06
C LEU A 179 14.14 21.23 3.21
N ILE A 180 15.17 20.67 2.57
CA ILE A 180 16.14 21.43 1.72
C ILE A 180 15.53 21.86 0.37
N TRP A 181 14.28 21.52 0.09
CA TRP A 181 13.60 21.90 -1.16
C TRP A 181 12.39 22.82 -0.94
N PHE A 182 12.40 23.61 0.15
CA PHE A 182 11.59 24.83 0.30
C PHE A 182 12.47 26.07 0.11
#